data_AF-A0A7L3A8R1-F1
#
_entry.id   AF-A0A7L3A8R1-F1
#
_cell.length_a   1.000
_cell.length_b   1.000
_cell.length_c   1.000
_cell.angle_alpha   90.00
_cell.angle_beta   90.00
_cell.angle_gamma   90.00
#
_symmetry.space_group_name_H-M   'P 1'
#
loop_
_entity.id
_entity.type
_entity.pdbx_description
1 polymer ?
#
loop_
_entity_poly.entity_id
_entity_poly.type
_entity_poly.pdbx_seq_one_letter_code
_entity_poly.pdbx_strand_id
1 'polypeptide(L)' 'RSHLAGKRHRRLRCLRAERRAQEQRSLFVSGFARGTAPERLRRHFRAFGPVATVVMDKEKGAFAIVELRDAAGRQRAL' A
#
# COMPACT_ATOMS: atom_id res chain seq x y z
N ARG A 1 -34.93 5.70 -11.18
CA ARG A 1 -33.98 5.23 -10.12
C ARG A 1 -33.00 4.20 -10.73
N SER A 2 -32.35 4.50 -11.86
CA SER A 2 -31.75 3.44 -12.73
C SER A 2 -30.28 3.65 -13.13
N HIS A 3 -29.53 4.55 -12.46
CA HIS A 3 -28.13 4.83 -12.80
C HIS A 3 -27.10 3.95 -12.05
N LEU A 4 -27.54 3.10 -11.12
CA LEU A 4 -26.67 2.28 -10.26
C LEU A 4 -26.23 0.94 -10.92
N ALA A 5 -26.83 0.56 -12.06
CA ALA A 5 -26.55 -0.69 -12.75
C ALA A 5 -25.75 -0.52 -14.07
N GLY A 6 -25.20 0.67 -14.33
CA GLY A 6 -24.36 0.90 -15.52
C GLY A 6 -22.96 0.28 -15.37
N LYS A 7 -22.39 -0.28 -16.45
CA LYS A 7 -21.02 -0.84 -16.48
C LYS A 7 -19.97 0.15 -15.94
N ARG A 8 -20.10 1.44 -16.30
CA ARG A 8 -19.23 2.54 -15.79
C ARG A 8 -19.36 2.72 -14.27
N HIS A 9 -20.58 2.72 -13.73
CA HIS A 9 -20.82 2.86 -12.29
C HIS A 9 -20.21 1.69 -11.52
N ARG A 10 -20.43 0.45 -11.97
CA ARG A 10 -19.82 -0.74 -11.36
C ARG A 10 -18.29 -0.67 -11.38
N ARG A 11 -17.69 -0.32 -12.52
CA ARG A 11 -16.23 -0.15 -12.65
C ARG A 11 -15.68 0.86 -11.66
N LEU A 12 -16.28 2.05 -11.57
CA LEU A 12 -15.83 3.09 -10.64
C LEU A 12 -15.98 2.65 -9.18
N ARG A 13 -17.02 1.88 -8.84
CA ARG A 13 -17.19 1.31 -7.49
C ARG A 13 -16.12 0.27 -7.17
N CYS A 14 -15.80 -0.62 -8.11
CA CYS A 14 -14.75 -1.62 -7.92
C CYS A 14 -13.39 -0.94 -7.69
N LEU A 15 -13.01 0.00 -8.55
CA LEU A 15 -11.75 0.75 -8.39
C LEU A 15 -11.66 1.48 -7.04
N ARG A 16 -12.76 2.06 -6.55
CA ARG A 16 -12.80 2.70 -5.22
C ARG A 16 -12.73 1.70 -4.07
N ALA A 17 -13.30 0.50 -4.24
CA ALA A 17 -13.19 -0.56 -3.24
C ALA A 17 -11.76 -1.09 -3.17
N GLU A 18 -11.14 -1.34 -4.33
CA GLU A 18 -9.75 -1.76 -4.45
C GLU A 18 -8.79 -0.75 -3.83
N ARG A 19 -8.97 0.55 -4.13
CA ARG A 19 -8.12 1.61 -3.56
C ARG A 19 -8.22 1.68 -2.04
N ARG A 20 -9.43 1.58 -1.49
CA ARG A 20 -9.64 1.54 -0.03
C ARG A 20 -9.03 0.30 0.61
N ALA A 21 -9.16 -0.87 -0.03
CA ALA A 21 -8.52 -2.08 0.44
C ALA A 21 -6.97 -1.95 0.42
N GLN A 22 -6.42 -1.32 -0.61
CA GLN A 22 -4.98 -1.03 -0.70
C GLN A 22 -4.52 -0.10 0.42
N GLU A 23 -5.25 1.00 0.66
CA GLU A 23 -4.96 1.93 1.76
C GLU A 23 -5.01 1.24 3.12
N GLN A 24 -5.97 0.34 3.35
CA GLN A 24 -6.12 -0.41 4.60
C GLN A 24 -4.94 -1.35 4.89
N ARG A 25 -4.19 -1.77 3.88
CA ARG A 25 -3.03 -2.67 4.03
C ARG A 25 -1.68 -2.01 3.69
N SER A 26 -1.66 -0.69 3.50
CA SER A 26 -0.46 0.07 3.19
C SER A 26 0.04 0.88 4.38
N LEU A 27 1.36 1.04 4.47
CA LEU A 27 2.08 1.82 5.46
C LEU A 27 2.80 2.97 4.77
N PHE A 28 2.74 4.16 5.36
CA PHE A 28 3.65 5.25 5.05
C PHE A 28 4.87 5.14 5.95
N VAL A 29 6.05 5.05 5.36
CA VAL A 29 7.30 4.86 6.09
C VAL A 29 8.21 6.03 5.76
N SER A 30 8.75 6.69 6.78
CA SER A 30 9.71 7.79 6.65
C SER A 30 10.78 7.67 7.75
N GLY A 31 11.79 8.54 7.72
CA GLY A 31 12.86 8.56 8.74
C GLY A 31 13.93 7.48 8.59
N PHE A 32 13.90 6.68 7.51
CA PHE A 32 14.99 5.78 7.17
C PHE A 32 16.16 6.54 6.50
N ALA A 33 17.38 5.98 6.59
CA ALA A 33 18.57 6.59 6.03
C ALA A 33 18.44 6.81 4.52
N ARG A 34 18.90 7.96 4.02
CA ARG A 34 18.96 8.24 2.58
C ARG A 34 19.77 7.16 1.86
N GLY A 35 19.33 6.77 0.67
CA GLY A 35 19.94 5.66 -0.08
C GLY A 35 19.57 4.26 0.43
N THR A 36 18.63 4.14 1.38
CA THR A 36 18.08 2.83 1.76
C THR A 36 17.44 2.17 0.55
N ALA A 37 17.91 0.98 0.20
CA ALA A 37 17.34 0.19 -0.89
C ALA A 37 15.92 -0.30 -0.56
N PRO A 38 15.00 -0.35 -1.54
CA PRO A 38 13.65 -0.91 -1.37
C PRO A 38 13.65 -2.32 -0.77
N GLU A 39 14.67 -3.12 -1.09
CA GLU A 39 14.90 -4.49 -0.61
C GLU A 39 15.03 -4.55 0.91
N ARG A 40 15.62 -3.51 1.52
CA ARG A 40 15.81 -3.44 2.97
C ARG A 40 14.47 -3.23 3.67
N LEU A 41 13.63 -2.34 3.15
CA LEU A 41 12.26 -2.15 3.63
C LEU A 41 11.45 -3.43 3.43
N ARG A 42 11.51 -4.03 2.24
CA ARG A 42 10.82 -5.30 1.93
C ARG A 42 11.21 -6.40 2.92
N ARG A 43 12.51 -6.54 3.22
CA ARG A 43 13.00 -7.53 4.19
C ARG A 43 12.54 -7.23 5.61
N HIS A 44 12.57 -5.97 6.03
CA HIS A 44 12.12 -5.57 7.36
C HIS A 44 10.62 -5.87 7.55
N PHE A 45 9.78 -5.43 6.62
CA PHE A 45 8.33 -5.59 6.73
C PHE A 45 7.82 -7.02 6.51
N ARG A 46 8.65 -7.92 5.96
CA ARG A 46 8.34 -9.36 5.87
C ARG A 46 8.08 -10.01 7.25
N ALA A 47 8.66 -9.47 8.32
CA ALA A 47 8.41 -9.95 9.68
C ALA A 47 6.93 -9.78 10.10
N PHE A 48 6.23 -8.81 9.53
CA PHE A 48 4.83 -8.52 9.81
C PHE A 48 3.87 -9.19 8.82
N GLY A 49 4.37 -9.74 7.72
CA GLY A 49 3.60 -10.48 6.73
C GLY A 49 4.14 -10.33 5.30
N PRO A 50 3.54 -11.02 4.31
CA PRO A 50 3.99 -10.92 2.93
C PRO A 50 3.85 -9.48 2.38
N VAL A 51 4.95 -8.91 1.90
CA VAL A 51 4.96 -7.60 1.24
C VAL A 51 4.49 -7.75 -0.21
N ALA A 52 3.45 -7.01 -0.58
CA ALA A 52 2.91 -6.97 -1.92
C ALA A 52 3.73 -6.03 -2.83
N THR A 53 4.01 -4.81 -2.35
CA THR A 53 4.71 -3.77 -3.10
C THR A 53 5.47 -2.84 -2.15
N VAL A 54 6.60 -2.30 -2.62
CA VAL A 54 7.30 -1.17 -2.00
C VAL A 54 7.47 -0.09 -3.07
N VAL A 55 6.90 1.09 -2.84
CA VAL A 55 7.07 2.27 -3.70
C VAL A 55 7.89 3.30 -2.93
N MET A 56 9.02 3.72 -3.46
CA MET A 56 9.83 4.77 -2.84
C MET A 56 9.59 6.11 -3.51
N ASP A 57 9.74 7.18 -2.74
CA ASP A 57 9.82 8.54 -3.27
C ASP A 57 10.97 8.65 -4.30
N LYS A 58 10.66 9.23 -5.46
CA LYS A 58 11.58 9.30 -6.60
C LYS A 58 12.71 10.29 -6.40
N GLU A 59 12.48 11.34 -5.61
CA GLU A 59 13.37 12.49 -5.64
C GLU A 59 14.43 12.44 -4.55
N LYS A 60 14.17 11.85 -3.37
CA LYS A 60 15.16 11.80 -2.28
C LYS A 60 15.09 10.56 -1.41
N GLY A 61 14.19 9.61 -1.71
CA GLY A 61 13.90 8.50 -0.80
C GLY A 61 13.43 9.01 0.56
N ALA A 62 12.73 10.15 0.60
CA ALA A 62 12.29 10.77 1.85
C ALA A 62 11.24 9.93 2.58
N PHE A 63 10.47 9.17 1.81
CA PHE A 63 9.46 8.25 2.31
C PHE A 63 9.28 7.07 1.34
N ALA A 64 8.58 6.06 1.81
CA ALA A 64 8.14 4.92 1.03
C ALA A 64 6.72 4.51 1.44
N ILE A 65 5.97 3.97 0.48
CA ILE A 65 4.72 3.26 0.74
C ILE A 65 5.01 1.77 0.68
N VAL A 66 4.75 1.07 1.78
CA VAL A 66 4.88 -0.38 1.88
C VAL A 66 3.48 -0.98 1.93
N GLU A 67 3.11 -1.72 0.89
CA GLU A 67 1.84 -2.46 0.84
C GLU A 67 2.06 -3.89 1.29
N LEU A 68 1.32 -4.32 2.30
CA LEU A 68 1.26 -5.71 2.76
C LEU A 68 0.10 -6.44 2.07
N ARG A 69 0.17 -7.77 2.00
CA ARG A 69 -0.93 -8.58 1.43
C ARG A 69 -2.20 -8.55 2.29
N ASP A 70 -2.06 -8.25 3.58
CA ASP A 70 -3.15 -8.32 4.56
C ASP A 70 -3.13 -7.10 5.51
N ALA A 71 -4.32 -6.62 5.87
CA ALA A 71 -4.52 -5.52 6.81
C ALA A 71 -4.06 -5.87 8.23
N ALA A 72 -4.15 -7.15 8.65
CA ALA A 72 -3.61 -7.56 9.94
C ALA A 72 -2.08 -7.40 10.00
N GLY A 73 -1.39 -7.59 8.86
CA GLY A 73 0.04 -7.33 8.75
C GLY A 73 0.37 -5.86 8.96
N ARG A 74 -0.44 -4.95 8.41
CA ARG A 74 -0.30 -3.50 8.65
C ARG A 74 -0.46 -3.21 10.14
N GLN A 75 -1.49 -3.75 10.77
CA GLN A 75 -1.78 -3.49 12.19
C GLN A 75 -0.64 -3.93 13.10
N ARG A 76 0.05 -5.04 12.78
CA ARG A 76 1.22 -5.51 13.54
C ARG A 76 2.47 -4.64 13.37
N ALA A 77 2.52 -3.83 12.31
CA ALA A 77 3.69 -3.02 11.96
C ALA A 77 3.57 -1.54 12.40
N LEU A 78 2.43 -1.16 12.99
CA LEU A 78 2.19 0.13 13.65
C LEU A 78 2.72 0.10 15.08
#